data_AF-A0A8T3THP1-F1
#
_entry.id   AF-A0A8T3THP1-F1
#
_cell.length_a   1.000
_cell.length_b   1.000
_cell.length_c   1.000
_cell.angle_alpha   90.00
_cell.angle_beta   90.00
_cell.angle_gamma   90.00
#
_symmetry.space_group_name_H-M   'P 1'
#
loop_
_entity.id
_entity.type
_entity.pdbx_description
1 polymer ?
#
loop_
_entity_poly.entity_id
_entity_poly.type
_entity_poly.pdbx_seq_one_letter_code
_entity_poly.pdbx_strand_id
1 'polypeptide(L)'
;MTAAFSPPSAGTGPRRGPEPDARSLAVPTPSFFIVGAPGCGTTFMHEHLRVHPRIFMPELKEPSYFCTDLDSGTPADGLIFTRDLDAYLALFRPARDGQIAGEASPFYLYSTDAAERIAAFRPDA
;
A
#
# COMPACT_ATOMS: atom_id res chain seq x y z
N MET A 1 -16.53 28.64 -37.10
CA MET A 1 -16.63 27.18 -36.99
C MET A 1 -15.63 26.73 -35.94
N THR A 2 -16.08 26.48 -34.73
CA THR A 2 -15.23 26.03 -33.61
C THR A 2 -15.87 24.76 -33.07
N ALA A 3 -15.24 23.61 -33.31
CA ALA A 3 -15.76 22.32 -32.86
C ALA A 3 -15.47 22.17 -31.36
N ALA A 4 -16.53 21.98 -30.56
CA ALA A 4 -16.44 21.65 -29.16
C ALA A 4 -16.01 20.17 -29.00
N PHE A 5 -14.94 19.93 -28.26
CA PHE A 5 -14.50 18.59 -27.87
C PHE A 5 -15.38 18.09 -26.72
N SER A 6 -16.11 17.00 -26.95
CA SER A 6 -16.94 16.34 -25.95
C SER A 6 -16.12 15.21 -25.30
N PRO A 7 -15.99 15.15 -23.95
CA PRO A 7 -15.26 14.06 -23.32
C PRO A 7 -16.07 12.75 -23.35
N PRO A 8 -15.40 11.57 -23.42
CA PRO A 8 -16.09 10.29 -23.43
C PRO A 8 -16.77 10.02 -22.08
N SER A 9 -18.02 9.54 -22.16
CA SER A 9 -18.82 9.11 -21.02
C SER A 9 -18.17 7.92 -20.31
N ALA A 10 -17.89 8.05 -19.02
CA ALA A 10 -17.44 6.95 -18.17
C ALA A 10 -18.50 5.83 -18.15
N GLY A 11 -18.14 4.66 -18.68
CA GLY A 11 -18.97 3.47 -18.62
C GLY A 11 -19.24 3.08 -17.17
N THR A 12 -20.49 3.22 -16.74
CA THR A 12 -20.97 2.79 -15.43
C THR A 12 -21.42 1.33 -15.54
N GLY A 13 -20.45 0.41 -15.53
CA GLY A 13 -20.72 -1.00 -15.22
C GLY A 13 -20.61 -1.21 -13.71
N PRO A 14 -21.41 -2.09 -13.10
CA PRO A 14 -21.25 -2.43 -11.69
C PRO A 14 -19.90 -3.15 -11.53
N ARG A 15 -18.88 -2.45 -11.01
CA ARG A 15 -17.64 -3.11 -10.60
C ARG A 15 -17.99 -3.96 -9.38
N ARG A 16 -18.08 -5.29 -9.58
CA ARG A 16 -18.20 -6.27 -8.50
C ARG A 16 -17.21 -5.86 -7.39
N GLY A 17 -17.73 -5.47 -6.24
CA GLY A 17 -16.91 -5.37 -5.05
C GLY A 17 -16.34 -6.75 -4.74
N PRO A 18 -15.16 -6.84 -4.11
CA PRO A 18 -14.69 -8.12 -3.60
C PRO A 18 -15.76 -8.67 -2.64
N GLU A 19 -16.26 -9.86 -2.93
CA GLU A 19 -17.10 -10.65 -2.03
C GLU A 19 -16.31 -10.86 -0.73
N PRO A 20 -16.90 -10.62 0.46
CA PRO A 20 -16.17 -10.77 1.71
C PRO A 20 -15.87 -12.26 1.94
N ASP A 21 -14.62 -12.66 1.71
CA ASP A 21 -14.09 -13.99 2.03
C ASP A 21 -13.93 -14.15 3.55
N ALA A 22 -14.14 -15.38 4.03
CA ALA A 22 -14.34 -15.82 5.40
C ALA A 22 -13.08 -15.73 6.30
N ARG A 23 -12.42 -14.57 6.38
CA ARG A 23 -11.22 -14.33 7.21
C ARG A 23 -11.47 -13.40 8.39
N SER A 24 -12.68 -13.34 8.94
CA SER A 24 -13.05 -12.40 10.01
C SER A 24 -12.39 -12.64 11.39
N LEU A 25 -11.25 -13.34 11.44
CA LEU A 25 -10.42 -13.52 12.63
C LEU A 25 -8.91 -13.33 12.34
N ALA A 26 -8.52 -13.06 11.09
CA ALA A 26 -7.13 -12.84 10.72
C ALA A 26 -6.80 -11.35 10.73
N VAL A 27 -5.61 -10.98 11.23
CA VAL A 27 -5.11 -9.60 11.14
C VAL A 27 -5.12 -9.17 9.66
N PRO A 28 -5.72 -8.02 9.30
CA PRO A 28 -5.73 -7.53 7.93
C PRO A 28 -4.29 -7.45 7.37
N THR A 29 -4.12 -7.86 6.12
CA THR A 29 -2.82 -7.82 5.43
C THR A 29 -2.89 -6.86 4.24
N PRO A 30 -1.80 -6.15 3.91
CA PRO A 30 -1.79 -5.26 2.75
C PRO A 30 -2.02 -6.06 1.47
N SER A 31 -2.89 -5.51 0.62
CA SER A 31 -3.27 -6.09 -0.66
C SER A 31 -2.67 -5.35 -1.85
N PHE A 32 -2.12 -4.15 -1.64
CA PHE A 32 -1.41 -3.39 -2.66
C PHE A 32 -0.26 -2.59 -2.03
N PHE A 33 0.75 -2.26 -2.84
CA PHE A 33 1.99 -1.64 -2.39
C PHE A 33 2.35 -0.43 -3.25
N ILE A 34 2.66 0.71 -2.62
CA ILE A 34 3.27 1.87 -3.27
C ILE A 34 4.79 1.73 -3.10
N VAL A 35 5.42 1.20 -4.14
CA VAL A 35 6.82 0.74 -4.07
C VAL A 35 7.86 1.83 -4.35
N GLY A 36 7.49 2.99 -4.89
CA GLY A 36 8.48 4.04 -5.19
C GLY A 36 8.05 5.10 -6.19
N ALA A 37 8.92 6.11 -6.43
CA ALA A 37 10.20 6.34 -5.75
C ALA A 37 10.12 7.50 -4.72
N PRO A 38 11.07 7.64 -3.78
CA PRO A 38 11.21 8.84 -2.95
C PRO A 38 11.26 10.09 -3.82
N GLY A 39 10.56 11.15 -3.43
CA GLY A 39 10.46 12.38 -4.21
C GLY A 39 9.45 12.33 -5.38
N CYS A 40 8.82 11.19 -5.66
CA CYS A 40 7.82 11.06 -6.74
C CYS A 40 6.35 11.22 -6.27
N GLY A 41 6.11 11.85 -5.11
CA GLY A 41 4.75 12.10 -4.61
C GLY A 41 4.07 10.90 -3.92
N THR A 42 4.84 9.90 -3.49
CA THR A 42 4.32 8.74 -2.73
C THR A 42 3.64 9.15 -1.42
N THR A 43 4.13 10.21 -0.76
CA THR A 43 3.46 10.82 0.41
C THR A 43 2.09 11.41 0.05
N PHE A 44 1.99 12.14 -1.06
CA PHE A 44 0.71 12.68 -1.51
C PHE A 44 -0.30 11.56 -1.81
N MET A 45 0.15 10.50 -2.48
CA MET A 45 -0.69 9.33 -2.76
C MET A 45 -1.14 8.62 -1.49
N HIS A 46 -0.23 8.39 -0.53
CA HIS A 46 -0.57 7.79 0.78
C HIS A 46 -1.65 8.60 1.50
N GLU A 47 -1.46 9.91 1.60
CA GLU A 47 -2.40 10.82 2.27
C GLU A 47 -3.78 10.84 1.59
N HIS A 48 -3.81 10.85 0.25
CA HIS A 48 -5.05 10.85 -0.51
C HIS A 48 -5.80 9.51 -0.44
N LEU A 49 -5.07 8.39 -0.41
CA LEU A 49 -5.70 7.08 -0.26
C LEU A 49 -6.21 6.85 1.16
N ARG A 50 -5.55 7.42 2.17
CA ARG A 50 -5.94 7.32 3.58
C ARG A 50 -7.32 7.90 3.88
N VAL A 51 -7.74 8.93 3.13
CA VAL A 51 -9.09 9.53 3.29
C VAL A 51 -10.19 8.76 2.57
N HIS A 52 -9.85 7.80 1.69
CA HIS A 52 -10.83 7.09 0.90
C HIS A 52 -11.59 6.05 1.77
N PRO A 53 -12.94 6.02 1.75
CA PRO A 53 -13.72 5.21 2.69
C PRO A 53 -13.45 3.70 2.58
N ARG A 54 -13.07 3.21 1.39
CA ARG A 54 -12.80 1.79 1.13
C ARG A 54 -11.33 1.39 1.23
N ILE A 55 -10.42 2.31 1.55
CA ILE A 55 -8.99 2.04 1.63
C ILE A 55 -8.51 2.31 3.05
N PHE A 56 -7.62 1.46 3.53
CA PHE A 56 -6.89 1.68 4.77
C PHE A 56 -5.41 1.87 4.45
N MET A 57 -4.83 2.96 4.94
CA MET A 57 -3.39 3.20 4.94
C MET A 57 -2.92 3.38 6.39
N PRO A 58 -1.85 2.71 6.84
CA PRO A 58 -1.33 2.89 8.19
C PRO A 58 -0.81 4.31 8.39
N GLU A 59 -0.85 4.79 9.64
CA GLU A 59 -0.29 6.10 10.01
C GLU A 59 1.24 6.11 9.85
N LEU A 60 1.90 5.03 10.25
CA LEU A 60 3.30 4.80 9.95
C LEU A 60 3.47 4.53 8.44
N LYS A 61 4.04 5.52 7.75
CA LYS A 61 4.49 5.37 6.36
C LYS A 61 5.92 4.82 6.33
N GLU A 62 6.26 4.14 5.25
CA GLU A 62 7.59 3.59 4.95
C GLU A 62 8.12 2.53 5.92
N PRO A 63 7.31 1.52 6.35
CA PRO A 63 7.80 0.45 7.22
C PRO A 63 8.96 -0.35 6.60
N SER A 64 9.08 -0.35 5.26
CA SER A 64 10.19 -0.92 4.49
C SER A 64 10.53 -2.37 4.87
N TYR A 65 9.51 -3.12 5.26
CA TYR A 65 9.63 -4.50 5.77
C TYR A 65 10.27 -5.44 4.75
N PHE A 66 9.87 -5.31 3.48
CA PHE A 66 10.33 -6.19 2.42
C PHE A 66 11.73 -5.86 1.86
N CYS A 67 12.34 -4.70 2.15
CA CYS A 67 13.71 -4.41 1.68
C CYS A 67 14.76 -5.04 2.60
N THR A 68 15.02 -6.35 2.54
CA THR A 68 15.97 -6.97 3.48
C THR A 68 17.44 -6.74 3.15
N ASP A 69 17.71 -6.31 1.92
CA ASP A 69 19.02 -5.97 1.39
C ASP A 69 19.47 -4.52 1.66
N LEU A 70 18.54 -3.62 1.98
CA LEU A 70 18.84 -2.23 2.31
C LEU A 70 19.13 -2.07 3.81
N ASP A 71 20.13 -1.25 4.12
CA ASP A 71 20.40 -0.85 5.51
C ASP A 71 19.19 -0.07 6.05
N SER A 72 18.75 -0.42 7.26
CA SER A 72 17.64 0.25 7.93
C SER A 72 17.93 1.67 8.34
N GLY A 73 19.17 2.13 8.12
CA GLY A 73 19.68 3.37 8.65
C GLY A 73 19.63 3.36 10.17
N THR A 74 19.79 4.54 10.76
CA THR A 74 19.59 4.78 12.18
C THR A 74 18.36 5.66 12.40
N PRO A 75 17.79 5.69 13.63
CA PRO A 75 16.75 6.66 13.96
C PRO A 75 17.14 8.12 13.68
N ALA A 76 18.45 8.43 13.68
CA ALA A 76 18.96 9.75 13.34
C ALA A 76 18.81 10.08 11.84
N ASP A 77 18.75 9.06 10.98
CA ASP A 77 18.52 9.18 9.54
C ASP A 77 17.03 9.26 9.19
N GLY A 78 16.13 9.15 10.19
CA GLY A 78 14.69 9.08 9.99
C GLY A 78 14.23 7.79 9.30
N LEU A 79 15.13 6.81 9.15
CA LEU A 79 14.87 5.49 8.60
C LEU A 79 14.70 4.51 9.75
N ILE A 80 13.52 3.91 9.86
CA ILE A 80 13.24 2.85 10.83
C ILE A 80 12.56 1.72 10.07
N PHE A 81 13.35 0.80 9.54
CA PHE A 81 12.80 -0.36 8.85
C PHE A 81 12.33 -1.37 9.87
N THR A 82 11.08 -1.78 9.77
CA THR A 82 10.54 -2.85 10.60
C THR A 82 11.03 -4.17 10.04
N ARG A 83 11.66 -5.01 10.86
CA ARG A 83 12.07 -6.38 10.48
C ARG A 83 11.21 -7.46 11.12
N ASP A 84 10.38 -7.07 12.08
CA ASP A 84 9.48 -7.95 12.80
C ASP A 84 8.14 -8.07 12.08
N LEU A 85 7.74 -9.30 11.76
CA LEU A 85 6.51 -9.55 11.00
C LEU A 85 5.27 -9.15 11.81
N ASP A 86 5.26 -9.42 13.12
CA ASP A 86 4.09 -9.15 13.96
C ASP A 86 3.88 -7.65 14.14
N ALA A 87 4.96 -6.88 14.34
CA ALA A 87 4.94 -5.43 14.37
C ALA A 87 4.49 -4.84 13.03
N TYR A 88 4.97 -5.40 11.92
CA TYR A 88 4.53 -5.00 10.58
C TYR A 88 3.04 -5.25 10.37
N LEU A 89 2.54 -6.44 10.70
CA LEU A 89 1.12 -6.78 10.59
C LEU A 89 0.24 -5.97 11.55
N ALA A 90 0.79 -5.58 12.71
CA ALA A 90 0.08 -4.74 13.68
C ALA A 90 -0.31 -3.37 13.11
N LEU A 91 0.44 -2.85 12.12
CA LEU A 91 0.12 -1.59 11.42
C LEU A 91 -1.25 -1.62 10.74
N PHE A 92 -1.75 -2.80 10.40
CA PHE A 92 -2.98 -3.01 9.64
C PHE A 92 -4.18 -3.40 10.51
N ARG A 93 -3.98 -3.67 11.81
CA ARG A 93 -5.06 -3.99 12.76
C ARG A 93 -6.20 -2.96 12.80
N PRO A 94 -5.95 -1.65 12.63
CA PRO A 94 -7.03 -0.66 12.64
C PRO A 94 -7.89 -0.63 11.37
N ALA A 95 -7.60 -1.43 10.34
CA ALA A 95 -8.41 -1.50 9.13
C ALA A 95 -9.83 -1.98 9.46
N ARG A 96 -10.84 -1.26 8.97
CA ARG A 96 -12.25 -1.63 9.17
C ARG A 96 -12.67 -2.72 8.19
N ASP A 97 -13.69 -3.47 8.56
CA ASP A 97 -14.31 -4.47 7.68
C ASP A 97 -14.65 -3.89 6.31
N GLY A 98 -14.27 -4.62 5.26
CA GLY A 98 -14.48 -4.22 3.87
C GLY A 98 -13.51 -3.16 3.31
N GLN A 99 -12.57 -2.66 4.11
CA GLN A 99 -11.47 -1.83 3.59
C GLN A 99 -10.36 -2.69 2.97
N ILE A 100 -9.76 -2.16 1.91
CA ILE A 100 -8.55 -2.72 1.30
C ILE A 100 -7.35 -2.04 1.95
N ALA A 101 -6.50 -2.82 2.63
CA ALA A 101 -5.27 -2.31 3.22
C ALA A 101 -4.17 -2.12 2.17
N GLY A 102 -3.49 -0.99 2.21
CA GLY A 102 -2.32 -0.69 1.39
C GLY A 102 -1.10 -0.35 2.20
N GLU A 103 0.08 -0.59 1.65
CA GLU A 103 1.36 -0.22 2.24
C GLU A 103 2.12 0.74 1.31
N ALA A 104 2.92 1.64 1.87
CA ALA A 104 3.71 2.58 1.09
C ALA A 104 5.14 2.66 1.64
N SER A 105 6.07 2.03 0.93
CA SER A 105 7.52 2.06 1.20
C SER A 105 8.27 2.36 -0.08
N PRO A 106 8.57 3.64 -0.35
CA PRO A 106 9.18 4.06 -1.63
C PRO A 106 10.56 3.47 -1.90
N PHE A 107 11.23 2.94 -0.88
CA PHE A 107 12.52 2.26 -1.01
C PHE A 107 12.42 0.86 -1.61
N TYR A 108 11.21 0.29 -1.75
CA TYR A 108 11.00 -1.00 -2.42
C TYR A 108 11.51 -0.99 -3.86
N LEU A 109 11.45 0.15 -4.55
CA LEU A 109 11.98 0.30 -5.90
C LEU A 109 13.51 0.18 -6.00
N TYR A 110 14.25 0.44 -4.92
CA TYR A 110 15.72 0.33 -4.89
C TYR A 110 16.22 -1.02 -4.38
N SER A 111 15.35 -1.78 -3.71
CA SER A 111 15.70 -3.10 -3.21
C SER A 111 15.70 -4.12 -4.33
N THR A 112 16.68 -5.00 -4.29
CA THR A 112 16.83 -6.13 -5.19
C THR A 112 15.97 -7.33 -4.78
N ASP A 113 15.49 -7.39 -3.53
CA ASP A 113 14.73 -8.52 -2.99
C ASP A 113 13.26 -8.20 -2.67
N ALA A 114 12.89 -6.92 -2.52
CA ALA A 114 11.55 -6.53 -2.09
C ALA A 114 10.44 -7.08 -2.99
N ALA A 115 10.63 -7.04 -4.32
CA ALA A 115 9.63 -7.52 -5.27
C ALA A 115 9.35 -9.02 -5.11
N GLU A 116 10.40 -9.84 -4.94
CA GLU A 116 10.25 -11.29 -4.75
C GLU A 116 9.55 -11.60 -3.42
N ARG A 117 9.92 -10.88 -2.35
CA ARG A 117 9.33 -11.08 -1.03
C ARG A 117 7.88 -10.64 -0.97
N ILE A 118 7.52 -9.54 -1.64
CA ILE A 118 6.13 -9.10 -1.82
C ILE A 118 5.34 -10.16 -2.57
N ALA A 119 5.85 -10.67 -3.70
CA ALA A 119 5.17 -11.71 -4.47
C ALA A 119 4.99 -13.02 -3.68
N ALA A 120 5.97 -13.39 -2.84
CA ALA A 120 5.85 -14.55 -1.95
C ALA A 120 4.81 -14.33 -0.83
N PHE A 121 4.71 -13.11 -0.30
CA PHE A 121 3.76 -12.75 0.75
C PHE A 121 2.32 -12.59 0.22
N ARG A 122 2.17 -11.94 -0.94
CA ARG A 122 0.89 -11.60 -1.57
C ARG A 122 1.01 -11.75 -3.09
N PRO A 123 0.81 -12.97 -3.63
CA PRO A 123 1.00 -13.27 -5.06
C PRO A 123 0.03 -12.54 -6.01
N ASP A 124 -1.09 -12.03 -5.49
CA ASP A 124 -2.14 -11.30 -6.21
C ASP A 124 -2.05 -9.77 -6.05
N ALA A 125 -0.96 -9.25 -5.49
CA ALA A 125 -0.71 -7.83 -5.27
C ALA A 125 -0.30 -7.05 -6.54
#